data_AF-A0A7C4AV69-F1
#
_entry.id   AF-A0A7C4AV69-F1
#
_cell.length_a   1.000
_cell.length_b   1.000
_cell.length_c   1.000
_cell.angle_alpha   90.00
_cell.angle_beta   90.00
_cell.angle_gamma   90.00
#
_symmetry.space_group_name_H-M   'P 1'
#
loop_
_entity.id
_entity.type
_entity.pdbx_description
1 polymer ?
#
loop_
_entity_poly.entity_id
_entity_poly.type
_entity_poly.pdbx_seq_one_letter_code
_entity_poly.pdbx_strand_id
1 'polypeptide(L)'
;MKYIISVILLLRLIGPLMASGSGLLNQGNRYYQQGDYEKALEKYRQAQIASPGKPQINFNLGDAYYKMENYPEAEREYQNSLSFRDKKLRAAAYYNLGNTAYRQAKLDEAIDFYKKSLVLNPDDEDSKYNLEYVLAQKLSGKKMTSPRQKPPEKSPKTEKSSGEKKESTMSQEDARRLLQPFADADRASAEKRKMVIPRIPKLDKDW
;
A
#
# COMPACT_ATOMS: atom_id res chain seq x y z
N MET A 1 -13.29 6.16 54.84
CA MET A 1 -12.05 5.98 54.05
C MET A 1 -12.19 5.07 52.82
N LYS A 2 -13.01 4.00 52.84
CA LYS A 2 -13.14 3.08 51.68
C LYS A 2 -13.74 3.72 50.40
N TYR A 3 -14.67 4.67 50.55
CA TYR A 3 -15.32 5.33 49.41
C TYR A 3 -14.44 6.29 48.61
N ILE A 4 -13.46 6.95 49.26
CA ILE A 4 -12.56 7.90 48.59
C ILE A 4 -11.58 7.15 47.66
N ILE A 5 -11.15 5.94 48.06
CA ILE A 5 -10.28 5.07 47.25
C ILE A 5 -11.06 4.53 46.03
N SER A 6 -12.35 4.18 46.19
CA SER A 6 -13.20 3.75 45.08
C SER A 6 -13.47 4.85 44.04
N VAL A 7 -13.60 6.11 44.47
CA VAL A 7 -13.79 7.26 43.56
C VAL A 7 -12.50 7.59 42.79
N ILE A 8 -11.32 7.45 43.40
CA ILE A 8 -10.02 7.64 42.71
C ILE A 8 -9.77 6.51 41.68
N LEU A 9 -10.21 5.28 41.97
CA LEU A 9 -10.16 4.17 41.00
C LEU A 9 -11.14 4.35 39.85
N LEU A 10 -12.32 4.91 40.10
CA LEU A 10 -13.30 5.27 39.07
C LEU A 10 -12.83 6.47 38.21
N LEU A 11 -12.14 7.45 38.79
CA LEU A 11 -11.57 8.60 38.07
C LEU A 11 -10.35 8.24 37.19
N ARG A 12 -9.60 7.18 37.52
CA ARG A 12 -8.53 6.67 36.65
C ARG A 12 -9.03 5.94 35.41
N LEU A 13 -10.30 5.52 35.37
CA LEU A 13 -10.91 4.93 34.18
C LEU A 13 -11.38 5.97 33.15
N ILE A 14 -11.41 7.26 33.52
CA ILE A 14 -11.88 8.35 32.64
C ILE A 14 -10.72 9.04 31.89
N GLY A 15 -9.47 8.70 32.23
CA GLY A 15 -8.26 9.29 31.63
C GLY A 15 -8.11 9.15 30.10
N PRO A 16 -8.54 8.06 29.43
CA PRO A 16 -8.40 7.98 27.98
C PRO A 16 -9.52 8.70 27.21
N LEU A 17 -10.51 9.31 27.88
CA LEU A 17 -11.71 9.85 27.24
C LEU A 17 -11.52 11.21 26.53
N MET A 18 -10.34 11.82 26.61
CA MET A 18 -10.12 13.20 26.10
C MET A 18 -9.32 13.29 24.79
N ALA A 19 -8.69 12.20 24.33
CA ALA A 19 -7.99 12.22 23.05
C ALA A 19 -9.00 11.92 21.93
N SER A 20 -9.35 12.93 21.14
CA SER A 20 -10.19 12.72 19.96
C SER A 20 -9.51 11.74 18.99
N GLY A 21 -10.29 10.93 18.28
CA GLY A 21 -9.75 10.00 17.28
C GLY A 21 -8.85 10.69 16.24
N SER A 22 -9.15 11.96 15.89
CA SER A 22 -8.30 12.78 15.02
C SER A 22 -6.96 13.16 15.67
N GLY A 23 -6.96 13.50 16.97
CA GLY A 23 -5.73 13.79 17.71
C GLY A 23 -4.80 12.58 17.80
N LEU A 24 -5.37 11.39 18.03
CA LEU A 24 -4.64 10.11 18.04
C LEU A 24 -4.09 9.75 16.65
N LEU A 25 -4.88 9.95 15.60
CA LEU A 25 -4.43 9.77 14.22
C LEU A 25 -3.21 10.66 13.91
N ASN A 26 -3.28 11.95 14.26
CA ASN A 26 -2.17 12.88 14.01
C ASN A 26 -0.91 12.52 14.80
N GLN A 27 -1.05 12.00 16.02
CA GLN A 27 0.09 11.47 16.78
C GLN A 27 0.71 10.25 16.09
N GLY A 28 -0.12 9.32 15.62
CA GLY A 28 0.33 8.17 14.86
C GLY A 28 1.07 8.56 13.58
N ASN A 29 0.56 9.55 12.83
CA ASN A 29 1.21 10.07 11.63
C ASN A 29 2.60 10.64 11.94
N ARG A 30 2.77 11.36 13.06
CA ARG A 30 4.09 11.86 13.47
C ARG A 30 5.06 10.74 13.80
N TYR A 31 4.64 9.73 14.55
CA TYR A 31 5.51 8.57 14.83
C TYR A 31 5.86 7.82 13.55
N TYR A 32 4.91 7.66 12.63
CA TYR A 32 5.15 7.03 11.33
C TYR A 32 6.18 7.80 10.51
N GLN A 33 6.09 9.14 10.45
CA GLN A 33 7.08 10.00 9.77
C GLN A 33 8.47 9.90 10.41
N GLN A 34 8.55 9.67 11.72
CA GLN A 34 9.80 9.44 12.44
C GLN A 34 10.37 8.02 12.24
N GLY A 35 9.61 7.12 11.59
CA GLY A 35 9.98 5.72 11.41
C GLY A 35 9.72 4.83 12.64
N ASP A 36 9.08 5.35 13.68
CA ASP A 36 8.67 4.58 14.87
C ASP A 36 7.30 3.96 14.62
N TYR A 37 7.29 2.88 13.83
CA TYR A 37 6.06 2.26 13.33
C TYR A 37 5.27 1.54 14.43
N GLU A 38 5.94 1.02 15.45
CA GLU A 38 5.31 0.40 16.62
C GLU A 38 4.48 1.43 17.41
N LYS A 39 5.04 2.62 17.69
CA LYS A 39 4.26 3.68 18.35
C LYS A 39 3.17 4.23 17.43
N ALA A 40 3.42 4.32 16.13
CA ALA A 40 2.39 4.70 15.17
C ALA A 40 1.19 3.75 15.25
N LEU A 41 1.45 2.43 15.27
CA LEU A 41 0.44 1.39 15.41
C LEU A 41 -0.37 1.54 16.69
N GLU A 42 0.30 1.77 17.83
CA GLU A 42 -0.37 2.00 19.12
C GLU A 42 -1.37 3.15 19.03
N LYS A 43 -0.95 4.28 18.45
CA LYS A 43 -1.81 5.46 18.31
C LYS A 43 -2.94 5.27 17.31
N TYR A 44 -2.68 4.59 16.20
CA TYR A 44 -3.74 4.26 15.24
C TYR A 44 -4.76 3.28 15.82
N ARG A 45 -4.36 2.30 16.64
CA ARG A 45 -5.30 1.40 17.35
C ARG A 45 -6.15 2.16 18.37
N GLN A 46 -5.55 3.07 19.13
CA GLN A 46 -6.30 3.97 20.02
C GLN A 46 -7.29 4.82 19.21
N ALA A 47 -6.87 5.36 18.06
CA ALA A 47 -7.76 6.11 17.17
C ALA A 47 -8.92 5.24 16.65
N GLN A 48 -8.66 3.97 16.32
CA GLN A 48 -9.68 3.02 15.84
C GLN A 48 -10.76 2.77 16.90
N ILE A 49 -10.36 2.66 18.17
CA ILE A 49 -11.29 2.52 19.31
C ILE A 49 -12.09 3.82 19.51
N ALA A 50 -11.43 4.97 19.47
CA ALA A 50 -12.07 6.27 19.68
C ALA A 50 -12.97 6.71 18.51
N SER A 51 -12.75 6.19 17.30
CA SER A 51 -13.48 6.56 16.09
C SER A 51 -13.60 5.37 15.14
N PRO A 52 -14.45 4.39 15.47
CA PRO A 52 -14.61 3.17 14.69
C PRO A 52 -15.15 3.46 13.28
N GLY A 53 -14.80 2.58 12.33
CA GLY A 53 -15.33 2.63 10.96
C GLY A 53 -14.72 3.72 10.05
N LYS A 54 -13.64 4.39 10.46
CA LYS A 54 -12.94 5.36 9.60
C LYS A 54 -11.94 4.63 8.67
N PRO A 55 -12.13 4.66 7.34
CA PRO A 55 -11.21 3.99 6.40
C PRO A 55 -9.77 4.52 6.48
N GLN A 56 -9.59 5.81 6.79
CA GLN A 56 -8.27 6.42 6.97
C GLN A 56 -7.44 5.77 8.08
N ILE A 57 -8.08 5.35 9.17
CA ILE A 57 -7.36 4.67 10.26
C ILE A 57 -6.83 3.32 9.79
N ASN A 58 -7.64 2.56 9.05
CA ASN A 58 -7.23 1.27 8.51
C ASN A 58 -6.13 1.43 7.44
N PHE A 59 -6.22 2.46 6.59
CA PHE A 59 -5.16 2.76 5.62
C PHE A 59 -3.82 3.01 6.32
N ASN A 60 -3.80 3.83 7.36
CA ASN A 60 -2.59 4.17 8.11
C ASN A 60 -2.06 2.97 8.93
N LEU A 61 -2.95 2.13 9.46
CA LEU A 61 -2.55 0.84 10.06
C LEU A 61 -1.89 -0.06 9.03
N GLY A 62 -2.45 -0.13 7.81
CA GLY A 62 -1.88 -0.88 6.70
C GLY A 62 -0.46 -0.41 6.35
N ASP A 63 -0.27 0.91 6.25
CA ASP A 63 1.04 1.53 6.01
C ASP A 63 2.05 1.15 7.10
N ALA A 64 1.67 1.25 8.38
CA ALA A 64 2.54 0.88 9.50
C ALA A 64 2.93 -0.61 9.45
N TYR A 65 1.95 -1.51 9.26
CA TYR A 65 2.23 -2.94 9.13
C TYR A 65 3.12 -3.26 7.92
N TYR A 66 2.90 -2.60 6.78
CA TYR A 66 3.73 -2.78 5.59
C TYR A 66 5.19 -2.39 5.85
N LYS A 67 5.42 -1.27 6.55
CA LYS A 67 6.77 -0.81 6.91
C LYS A 67 7.47 -1.73 7.90
N MET A 68 6.70 -2.39 8.77
CA MET A 68 7.18 -3.44 9.66
C MET A 68 7.32 -4.80 8.97
N GLU A 69 7.11 -4.87 7.65
CA GLU A 69 7.11 -6.10 6.85
C GLU A 69 6.08 -7.15 7.27
N ASN A 70 5.07 -6.75 8.05
CA ASN A 70 3.94 -7.60 8.43
C ASN A 70 2.85 -7.53 7.36
N TYR A 71 3.11 -8.15 6.22
CA TYR A 71 2.26 -8.06 5.03
C TYR A 71 0.84 -8.64 5.19
N PRO A 72 0.60 -9.74 5.92
CA PRO A 72 -0.76 -10.25 6.10
C PRO A 72 -1.67 -9.24 6.83
N GLU A 73 -1.16 -8.59 7.88
CA GLU A 73 -1.90 -7.56 8.61
C GLU A 73 -2.06 -6.28 7.78
N ALA A 74 -1.05 -5.91 7.00
CA ALA A 74 -1.14 -4.79 6.07
C ALA A 74 -2.26 -5.02 5.04
N GLU A 75 -2.32 -6.21 4.46
CA GLU A 75 -3.34 -6.61 3.50
C GLU A 75 -4.75 -6.49 4.09
N ARG A 76 -4.96 -7.03 5.29
CA ARG A 76 -6.25 -6.94 5.99
C ARG A 76 -6.68 -5.49 6.22
N GLU A 77 -5.77 -4.64 6.69
CA GLU A 77 -6.13 -3.25 7.00
C GLU A 77 -6.32 -2.40 5.74
N TYR A 78 -5.54 -2.62 4.67
CA TYR A 78 -5.82 -1.98 3.39
C TYR A 78 -7.16 -2.43 2.80
N GLN A 79 -7.54 -3.70 2.91
CA GLN A 79 -8.87 -4.18 2.51
C GLN A 79 -9.98 -3.45 3.30
N ASN A 80 -9.82 -3.29 4.61
CA ASN A 80 -10.76 -2.54 5.45
C ASN A 80 -10.85 -1.05 5.07
N SER A 81 -9.78 -0.49 4.50
CA SER A 81 -9.75 0.91 4.03
C SER A 81 -10.51 1.13 2.72
N LEU A 82 -10.83 0.08 1.95
CA LEU A 82 -11.56 0.19 0.67
C LEU A 82 -12.96 0.82 0.78
N SER A 83 -13.47 0.99 1.99
CA SER A 83 -14.71 1.72 2.28
C SER A 83 -14.61 3.25 2.05
N PHE A 84 -13.46 3.78 1.62
CA PHE A 84 -13.36 5.17 1.16
C PHE A 84 -14.42 5.50 0.09
N ARG A 85 -15.11 6.64 0.28
CA ARG A 85 -16.02 7.20 -0.73
C ARG A 85 -15.25 7.82 -1.89
N ASP A 86 -14.13 8.45 -1.59
CA ASP A 86 -13.24 9.07 -2.57
C ASP A 86 -12.54 8.01 -3.43
N LYS A 87 -12.64 8.16 -4.75
CA LYS A 87 -12.07 7.20 -5.71
C LYS A 87 -10.55 7.19 -5.69
N LYS A 88 -9.88 8.33 -5.48
CA LYS A 88 -8.42 8.43 -5.45
C LYS A 88 -7.86 7.74 -4.20
N LEU A 89 -8.52 7.88 -3.06
CA LEU A 89 -8.13 7.17 -1.84
C LEU A 89 -8.33 5.65 -1.97
N ARG A 90 -9.41 5.20 -2.64
CA ARG A 90 -9.57 3.78 -2.97
C ARG A 90 -8.51 3.28 -3.96
N ALA A 91 -8.13 4.10 -4.96
CA ALA A 91 -7.05 3.77 -5.88
C ALA A 91 -5.74 3.53 -5.12
N ALA A 92 -5.36 4.46 -4.23
CA ALA A 92 -4.18 4.32 -3.37
C ALA A 92 -4.24 3.06 -2.50
N ALA A 93 -5.40 2.71 -1.94
CA ALA A 93 -5.56 1.48 -1.17
C ALA A 93 -5.36 0.22 -2.03
N TYR A 94 -5.87 0.21 -3.27
CA TYR A 94 -5.60 -0.89 -4.21
C TYR A 94 -4.14 -0.94 -4.64
N TYR A 95 -3.49 0.18 -4.90
CA TYR A 95 -2.05 0.23 -5.18
C TYR A 95 -1.25 -0.40 -4.03
N ASN A 96 -1.54 -0.04 -2.79
CA ASN A 96 -0.87 -0.61 -1.63
C ASN A 96 -1.19 -2.10 -1.40
N LEU A 97 -2.39 -2.56 -1.72
CA LEU A 97 -2.70 -3.99 -1.77
C LEU A 97 -1.87 -4.71 -2.84
N GLY A 98 -1.66 -4.09 -4.00
CA GLY A 98 -0.78 -4.62 -5.05
C GLY A 98 0.66 -4.75 -4.56
N ASN A 99 1.20 -3.71 -3.92
CA ASN A 99 2.53 -3.74 -3.30
C ASN A 99 2.64 -4.83 -2.23
N THR A 100 1.61 -4.97 -1.40
CA THR A 100 1.56 -5.94 -0.30
C THR A 100 1.52 -7.38 -0.83
N ALA A 101 0.65 -7.66 -1.80
CA ALA A 101 0.57 -8.95 -2.48
C ALA A 101 1.87 -9.30 -3.18
N TYR A 102 2.51 -8.32 -3.82
CA TYR A 102 3.83 -8.50 -4.44
C TYR A 102 4.90 -8.92 -3.41
N ARG A 103 4.97 -8.26 -2.25
CA ARG A 103 5.90 -8.64 -1.17
C ARG A 103 5.62 -10.04 -0.61
N GLN A 104 4.38 -10.50 -0.67
CA GLN A 104 3.98 -11.87 -0.33
C GLN A 104 4.19 -12.88 -1.47
N ALA A 105 4.79 -12.48 -2.59
CA ALA A 105 4.95 -13.28 -3.81
C ALA A 105 3.63 -13.75 -4.46
N LYS A 106 2.50 -13.13 -4.11
CA LYS A 106 1.17 -13.34 -4.71
C LYS A 106 1.04 -12.51 -5.99
N LEU A 107 1.77 -12.89 -7.04
CA LEU A 107 1.90 -12.05 -8.25
C LEU A 107 0.56 -11.81 -8.96
N ASP A 108 -0.34 -12.79 -8.97
CA ASP A 108 -1.65 -12.67 -9.63
C ASP A 108 -2.57 -11.69 -8.91
N GLU A 109 -2.60 -11.76 -7.58
CA GLU A 109 -3.32 -10.79 -6.75
C GLU A 109 -2.74 -9.39 -6.92
N ALA A 110 -1.40 -9.26 -6.97
CA ALA A 110 -0.74 -7.98 -7.18
C ALA A 110 -1.17 -7.34 -8.51
N ILE A 111 -1.17 -8.11 -9.61
CA ILE A 111 -1.64 -7.66 -10.93
C ILE A 111 -3.09 -7.16 -10.85
N ASP A 112 -3.98 -7.93 -10.22
CA ASP A 112 -5.39 -7.57 -10.10
C ASP A 112 -5.60 -6.29 -9.29
N PHE A 113 -4.84 -6.11 -8.20
CA PHE A 113 -4.92 -4.91 -7.38
C PHE A 113 -4.37 -3.68 -8.11
N TYR A 114 -3.24 -3.76 -8.81
CA TYR A 114 -2.76 -2.63 -9.62
C TYR A 114 -3.74 -2.25 -10.74
N LYS A 115 -4.34 -3.23 -11.43
CA LYS A 115 -5.40 -2.96 -12.40
C LYS A 115 -6.60 -2.24 -11.79
N LYS A 116 -7.05 -2.67 -10.60
CA LYS A 116 -8.14 -1.99 -9.87
C LYS A 116 -7.76 -0.56 -9.47
N SER A 117 -6.51 -0.32 -9.10
CA SER A 117 -5.99 1.04 -8.87
C SER A 117 -6.11 1.88 -10.14
N LEU A 118 -5.62 1.38 -11.27
CA LEU A 118 -5.61 2.09 -12.56
C LEU A 118 -7.01 2.32 -13.14
N VAL A 119 -7.99 1.46 -12.84
CA VAL A 119 -9.39 1.71 -13.19
C VAL A 119 -9.95 2.94 -12.45
N LEU A 120 -9.49 3.19 -11.22
CA LEU A 120 -9.92 4.33 -10.40
C LEU A 120 -9.07 5.58 -10.62
N ASN A 121 -7.78 5.41 -10.97
CA ASN A 121 -6.85 6.47 -11.29
C ASN A 121 -5.93 6.06 -12.47
N PRO A 122 -6.37 6.28 -13.72
CA PRO A 122 -5.62 5.85 -14.91
C PRO A 122 -4.25 6.51 -15.09
N ASP A 123 -4.02 7.66 -14.47
CA ASP A 123 -2.78 8.45 -14.57
C ASP A 123 -1.77 8.12 -13.46
N ASP A 124 -1.99 7.07 -12.67
CA ASP A 124 -1.05 6.63 -11.63
C ASP A 124 0.15 5.88 -12.23
N GLU A 125 1.22 6.62 -12.49
CA GLU A 125 2.48 6.10 -13.06
C GLU A 125 3.12 5.01 -12.18
N ASP A 126 3.01 5.10 -10.84
CA ASP A 126 3.57 4.08 -9.95
C ASP A 126 2.82 2.76 -10.08
N SER A 127 1.48 2.82 -10.18
CA SER A 127 0.64 1.64 -10.43
C SER A 127 0.95 1.01 -11.80
N LYS A 128 1.15 1.82 -12.86
CA LYS A 128 1.54 1.31 -14.20
C LYS A 128 2.89 0.60 -14.15
N TYR A 129 3.90 1.27 -13.60
CA TYR A 129 5.25 0.73 -13.49
C TYR A 129 5.28 -0.58 -12.70
N ASN A 130 4.62 -0.65 -11.56
CA ASN A 130 4.58 -1.87 -10.74
C ASN A 130 3.80 -3.00 -11.43
N LEU A 131 2.73 -2.69 -12.16
CA LEU A 131 2.01 -3.69 -12.95
C LEU A 131 2.91 -4.28 -14.05
N GLU A 132 3.59 -3.44 -14.83
CA GLU A 132 4.53 -3.88 -15.85
C GLU A 132 5.65 -4.75 -15.27
N TYR A 133 6.21 -4.33 -14.14
CA TYR A 133 7.25 -5.06 -13.44
C TYR A 133 6.79 -6.44 -12.99
N VAL A 134 5.60 -6.57 -12.40
CA VAL A 134 5.05 -7.86 -11.97
C VAL A 134 4.69 -8.75 -13.16
N LEU A 135 4.15 -8.18 -14.25
CA LEU A 135 3.87 -8.93 -15.49
C LEU A 135 5.16 -9.49 -16.11
N ALA A 136 6.22 -8.68 -16.18
CA ALA A 136 7.52 -9.13 -16.67
C ALA A 136 8.10 -10.26 -15.81
N GLN A 137 7.96 -10.18 -14.48
CA GLN A 137 8.38 -11.25 -13.58
C GLN A 137 7.61 -12.55 -13.82
N LYS A 138 6.27 -12.47 -13.92
CA LYS A 138 5.42 -13.64 -14.20
C LYS A 138 5.81 -14.32 -15.52
N LEU A 139 6.07 -13.54 -16.57
CA LEU A 139 6.50 -14.04 -17.87
C LEU A 139 7.90 -14.66 -17.85
N SER A 140 8.81 -14.11 -17.03
CA SER A 140 10.19 -14.59 -16.94
C SER A 140 10.34 -15.92 -16.18
N GLY A 141 9.27 -16.44 -15.55
CA GLY A 141 9.30 -17.69 -14.77
C GLY A 141 10.24 -17.65 -13.57
N LYS A 142 10.79 -16.48 -13.19
CA LYS A 142 11.62 -16.33 -11.99
C LYS A 142 10.72 -16.48 -10.76
N LYS A 143 10.77 -17.66 -10.14
CA LYS A 143 10.37 -17.81 -8.73
C LYS A 143 11.19 -16.82 -7.91
N MET A 144 10.54 -16.00 -7.09
CA MET A 144 11.24 -15.17 -6.12
C MET A 144 12.03 -16.08 -5.19
N THR A 145 13.36 -16.06 -5.30
CA THR A 145 14.19 -16.26 -4.12
C THR A 145 13.97 -15.03 -3.24
N SER A 146 13.59 -15.28 -1.98
CA SER A 146 13.22 -14.29 -0.97
C SER A 146 14.15 -13.05 -0.99
N PRO A 147 13.63 -11.80 -1.04
CA PRO A 147 14.50 -10.63 -1.02
C PRO A 147 15.02 -10.36 0.39
N ARG A 148 16.31 -10.64 0.63
CA ARG A 148 17.12 -9.85 1.57
C ARG A 148 18.32 -9.23 0.85
N GLN A 149 18.29 -7.90 0.81
CA GLN A 149 19.38 -6.90 0.82
C GLN A 149 20.19 -6.55 -0.45
N LYS A 150 20.05 -5.25 -0.79
CA LYS A 150 20.97 -4.30 -1.47
C LYS A 150 21.29 -4.48 -2.98
N PRO A 151 21.57 -3.37 -3.71
CA PRO A 151 21.86 -3.39 -5.16
C PRO A 151 23.15 -4.15 -5.49
N PRO A 152 23.28 -4.77 -6.68
CA PRO A 152 24.29 -5.79 -6.95
C PRO A 152 25.66 -5.21 -7.30
N GLU A 153 26.69 -5.75 -6.64
CA GLU A 153 28.07 -5.77 -7.12
C GLU A 153 28.35 -7.13 -7.82
N LYS A 154 29.36 -7.16 -8.70
CA LYS A 154 29.48 -8.02 -9.90
C LYS A 154 29.66 -9.54 -9.66
N SER A 155 28.80 -10.32 -10.35
CA SER A 155 29.03 -11.58 -11.12
C SER A 155 29.68 -12.83 -10.43
N PRO A 156 29.67 -14.04 -11.05
CA PRO A 156 28.58 -15.03 -10.92
C PRO A 156 29.09 -16.44 -10.50
N LYS A 157 28.18 -17.34 -10.09
CA LYS A 157 28.29 -18.80 -10.34
C LYS A 157 26.98 -19.56 -10.12
N THR A 158 26.89 -20.65 -10.87
CA THR A 158 25.80 -21.54 -11.26
C THR A 158 25.26 -22.46 -10.16
N GLU A 159 23.99 -22.88 -10.26
CA GLU A 159 23.60 -24.32 -10.32
C GLU A 159 22.11 -24.56 -10.63
N LYS A 160 21.84 -25.75 -11.19
CA LYS A 160 20.59 -26.26 -11.78
C LYS A 160 19.69 -26.96 -10.75
N SER A 161 18.37 -26.97 -10.99
CA SER A 161 17.42 -28.09 -10.78
C SER A 161 16.00 -27.59 -11.13
N SER A 162 15.39 -27.98 -12.26
CA SER A 162 14.50 -29.15 -12.50
C SER A 162 13.33 -29.32 -11.54
N GLY A 163 12.10 -29.25 -12.10
CA GLY A 163 10.85 -29.57 -11.40
C GLY A 163 9.64 -28.94 -12.09
N GLU A 164 9.04 -29.67 -13.03
CA GLU A 164 7.80 -29.35 -13.74
C GLU A 164 6.63 -29.14 -12.76
N LYS A 165 5.84 -28.08 -12.96
CA LYS A 165 4.40 -28.05 -12.68
C LYS A 165 3.73 -27.10 -13.69
N LYS A 166 2.75 -27.63 -14.41
CA LYS A 166 1.87 -26.89 -15.33
C LYS A 166 1.06 -25.88 -14.51
N GLU A 167 1.31 -24.60 -14.73
CA GLU A 167 0.50 -23.51 -14.19
C GLU A 167 0.26 -22.53 -15.35
N SER A 168 -0.99 -22.13 -15.53
CA SER A 168 -1.48 -21.39 -16.71
C SER A 168 -0.73 -20.07 -16.89
N THR A 169 0.29 -20.12 -17.74
CA THR A 169 1.07 -18.97 -18.18
C THR A 169 0.20 -18.13 -19.12
N MET A 170 -0.20 -16.95 -18.64
CA MET A 170 -0.78 -15.90 -19.48
C MET A 170 0.21 -15.60 -20.63
N SER A 171 -0.25 -15.67 -21.88
CA SER A 171 0.63 -15.49 -23.05
C SER A 171 1.22 -14.07 -23.06
N GLN A 172 2.43 -13.90 -23.64
CA GLN A 172 3.00 -12.57 -23.87
C GLN A 172 2.03 -11.64 -24.63
N GLU A 173 1.16 -12.22 -25.44
CA GLU A 173 0.15 -11.50 -26.21
C GLU A 173 -1.01 -11.01 -25.34
N ASP A 174 -1.41 -11.79 -24.33
CA ASP A 174 -2.42 -11.39 -23.37
C ASP A 174 -1.91 -10.30 -22.42
N ALA A 175 -0.63 -10.37 -22.04
CA ALA A 175 0.03 -9.30 -21.29
C ALA A 175 0.09 -8.00 -22.11
N ARG A 176 0.43 -8.08 -23.41
CA ARG A 176 0.41 -6.93 -24.33
C ARG A 176 -1.00 -6.36 -24.51
N ARG A 177 -2.02 -7.20 -24.66
CA ARG A 177 -3.43 -6.78 -24.76
C ARG A 177 -3.92 -6.09 -23.50
N LEU A 178 -3.50 -6.55 -22.32
CA LEU A 178 -3.83 -5.91 -21.04
C LEU A 178 -3.15 -4.55 -20.86
N LEU A 179 -1.96 -4.36 -21.44
CA LEU A 179 -1.21 -3.10 -21.41
C LEU A 179 -1.66 -2.12 -22.50
N GLN A 180 -2.30 -2.61 -23.57
CA GLN A 180 -2.70 -1.81 -24.73
C GLN A 180 -3.57 -0.59 -24.38
N PRO A 181 -4.61 -0.70 -23.52
CA PRO A 181 -5.41 0.45 -23.12
C PRO A 181 -4.62 1.54 -22.40
N PHE A 182 -3.53 1.18 -21.70
CA PHE A 182 -2.68 2.13 -20.98
C PHE A 182 -1.64 2.77 -21.91
N ALA A 183 -1.09 2.02 -22.87
CA ALA A 183 -0.18 2.56 -23.89
C ALA A 183 -0.87 3.60 -24.79
N ASP A 184 -2.15 3.39 -25.11
CA ASP A 184 -2.94 4.34 -25.90
C ASP A 184 -3.35 5.58 -25.09
N ALA A 185 -3.60 5.43 -23.78
CA ALA A 185 -3.83 6.54 -22.87
C ALA A 185 -2.58 7.43 -22.71
N ASP A 186 -1.38 6.83 -22.66
CA ASP A 186 -0.12 7.58 -22.60
C ASP A 186 0.18 8.33 -23.89
N ARG A 187 -0.17 7.79 -25.06
CA ARG A 187 -0.07 8.53 -26.33
C ARG A 187 -1.00 9.73 -26.37
N ALA A 188 -2.26 9.55 -25.99
CA ALA A 188 -3.24 10.65 -25.96
C ALA A 188 -2.87 11.73 -24.93
N SER A 189 -2.34 11.33 -23.77
CA SER A 189 -1.83 12.24 -22.74
C SER A 189 -0.54 12.94 -23.15
N ALA A 190 0.38 12.26 -23.85
CA ALA A 190 1.60 12.84 -24.39
C ALA A 190 1.32 13.84 -25.53
N GLU A 191 0.31 13.58 -26.38
CA GLU A 191 -0.14 14.53 -27.41
C GLU A 191 -0.76 15.78 -26.80
N LYS A 192 -1.58 15.64 -25.74
CA LYS A 192 -2.11 16.80 -25.00
C LYS A 192 -1.02 17.62 -24.31
N ARG A 193 0.04 16.97 -23.80
CA ARG A 193 1.20 17.66 -23.19
C ARG A 193 2.03 18.44 -24.21
N LYS A 194 2.02 18.09 -25.49
CA LYS A 194 2.68 18.86 -26.56
C LYS A 194 2.00 20.21 -26.86
N MET A 195 0.79 20.46 -26.34
CA MET A 195 0.07 21.73 -26.50
C MET A 195 0.13 22.67 -25.30
N VAL A 196 0.77 22.28 -24.20
CA VAL A 196 0.81 23.10 -22.97
C VAL A 196 2.23 23.18 -22.44
N ILE A 197 2.83 24.37 -22.51
CA ILE A 197 4.12 24.66 -21.87
C ILE A 197 3.95 24.45 -20.36
N PRO A 198 4.66 23.50 -19.72
CA PRO A 198 4.41 23.18 -18.32
C PRO A 198 5.02 24.23 -17.39
N ARG A 199 4.18 24.88 -16.59
CA ARG A 199 4.61 25.59 -15.37
C ARG A 199 4.89 24.55 -14.28
N ILE A 200 6.11 24.52 -13.78
CA ILE A 200 6.53 23.68 -12.65
C ILE A 200 5.98 24.29 -11.34
N PRO A 201 5.07 23.64 -10.60
CA PRO A 201 4.69 24.08 -9.26
C PRO A 201 5.67 23.47 -8.24
N LYS A 202 6.13 24.30 -7.29
CA LYS A 202 6.93 23.87 -6.13
C LYS A 202 6.11 22.93 -5.25
N LEU A 203 6.74 21.85 -4.79
CA LEU A 203 6.20 20.97 -3.75
C LEU A 203 6.28 21.70 -2.40
N ASP A 204 5.18 22.31 -1.99
CA ASP A 204 4.87 22.50 -0.57
C ASP A 204 3.66 21.61 -0.29
N LYS A 205 3.88 20.50 0.43
CA LYS A 205 2.80 19.67 0.98
C LYS A 205 3.02 19.56 2.48
N ASP A 206 2.59 20.59 3.17
CA ASP A 206 2.10 20.46 4.54
C ASP A 206 0.69 19.85 4.49
N TRP A 207 0.57 18.63 4.97
CA TRP A 207 -0.61 18.11 5.66
C TRP A 207 -0.19 16.96 6.58
#